data_AF-A0A535J327-F1
#
_entry.id   AF-A0A535J327-F1
#
_cell.length_a   1.000
_cell.length_b   1.000
_cell.length_c   1.000
_cell.angle_alpha   90.00
_cell.angle_beta   90.00
_cell.angle_gamma   90.00
#
_symmetry.space_group_name_H-M   'P 1'
#
loop_
_entity.id
_entity.type
_entity.pdbx_description
1 polymer ?
#
loop_
_entity_poly.entity_id
_entity_poly.type
_entity_poly.pdbx_seq_one_letter_code
_entity_poly.pdbx_strand_id
1 'polypeptide(L)' 'MALTRETAATWLRAYVRAWETYDPDAVADLFSDDATYSYFPFDEPIRGRLAIVASWLEGKDPAGT' A
#
# COMPACT_ATOMS: atom_id res chain seq x y z
N MET A 1 5.57 16.66 7.99
CA MET A 1 6.32 16.12 9.14
C MET A 1 7.67 15.61 8.66
N ALA A 2 8.72 15.66 9.49
CA ALA A 2 10.00 15.07 9.13
C ALA A 2 9.91 13.54 9.14
N LEU A 3 10.55 12.87 8.17
CA LEU A 3 10.66 11.40 8.15
C LEU A 3 11.61 10.96 9.25
N THR A 4 11.08 10.36 10.30
CA THR A 4 11.84 9.74 11.40
C THR A 4 11.70 8.22 11.37
N ARG A 5 12.62 7.50 12.04
CA ARG A 5 12.51 6.05 12.22
C ARG A 5 11.18 5.62 12.84
N GLU A 6 10.66 6.40 13.79
CA GLU A 6 9.39 6.14 14.45
C GLU A 6 8.20 6.29 13.50
N THR A 7 8.18 7.37 12.70
CA THR A 7 7.12 7.58 11.70
C THR A 7 7.15 6.51 10.62
N ALA A 8 8.35 6.10 10.15
CA ALA A 8 8.51 5.01 9.20
C ALA A 8 8.05 3.66 9.79
N ALA A 9 8.41 3.36 11.04
CA ALA A 9 7.96 2.14 11.71
C ALA A 9 6.44 2.10 11.88
N THR A 10 5.81 3.25 12.12
CA THR A 10 4.35 3.37 12.21
C THR A 10 3.68 3.11 10.87
N TRP A 11 4.21 3.69 9.79
CA TRP A 11 3.71 3.43 8.44
C TRP A 11 3.87 1.96 8.04
N LEU A 12 5.00 1.32 8.35
CA LEU A 12 5.20 -0.12 8.07
C LEU A 12 4.21 -1.03 8.80
N ARG A 13 3.84 -0.71 10.05
CA ARG A 13 2.79 -1.45 10.76
C ARG A 13 1.42 -1.30 10.10
N ALA A 14 1.09 -0.10 9.63
CA ALA A 14 -0.14 0.14 8.88
C ALA A 14 -0.13 -0.63 7.55
N TYR A 15 1.01 -0.66 6.85
CA TYR A 15 1.19 -1.43 5.61
C TYR A 15 0.90 -2.92 5.81
N VAL A 16 1.50 -3.54 6.84
CA VAL A 16 1.27 -4.95 7.15
C VAL A 16 -0.20 -5.21 7.49
N ARG A 17 -0.82 -4.37 8.34
CA ARG A 17 -2.25 -4.50 8.67
C ARG A 17 -3.14 -4.43 7.42
N ALA A 18 -2.88 -3.48 6.52
CA ALA A 18 -3.63 -3.33 5.28
C ALA A 18 -3.48 -4.58 4.40
N TRP A 19 -2.28 -5.17 4.34
CA TRP A 19 -2.01 -6.38 3.57
C TRP A 19 -2.68 -7.63 4.16
N GLU A 20 -2.68 -7.78 5.48
CA GLU A 20 -3.34 -8.90 6.17
C GLU A 20 -4.87 -8.88 6.00
N THR A 21 -5.46 -7.69 5.93
CA THR A 21 -6.92 -7.51 5.94
C THR A 21 -7.51 -7.26 4.56
N TYR A 22 -6.72 -6.72 3.63
CA TYR A 22 -7.20 -6.16 2.36
C TYR A 22 -8.36 -5.18 2.54
N ASP A 23 -8.37 -4.44 3.65
CA ASP A 23 -9.36 -3.39 3.92
C ASP A 23 -9.08 -2.19 2.98
N PRO A 24 -10.03 -1.80 2.11
CA PRO A 24 -9.81 -0.76 1.11
C PRO A 24 -9.48 0.61 1.71
N ASP A 25 -10.05 0.95 2.86
CA ASP A 25 -9.80 2.21 3.55
C ASP A 25 -8.40 2.19 4.20
N ALA A 26 -8.03 1.06 4.78
CA ALA A 26 -6.69 0.87 5.33
C ALA A 26 -5.58 0.94 4.27
N VAL A 27 -5.84 0.40 3.07
CA VAL A 27 -4.92 0.53 1.92
C VAL A 27 -4.88 1.98 1.44
N ALA A 28 -6.03 2.63 1.31
CA ALA A 28 -6.15 4.03 0.88
C ALA A 28 -5.32 4.98 1.76
N ASP A 29 -5.35 4.79 3.08
CA ASP A 29 -4.64 5.61 4.07
C ASP A 29 -3.10 5.55 3.94
N LEU A 30 -2.55 4.55 3.25
CA LEU A 30 -1.09 4.41 3.06
C LEU A 30 -0.53 5.35 1.99
N PHE A 31 -1.36 5.81 1.06
CA PHE A 31 -0.93 6.44 -0.18
C PHE A 31 -1.42 7.88 -0.29
N SER A 32 -0.62 8.77 -0.88
CA SER A 32 -1.11 10.09 -1.32
C SER A 32 -2.07 9.95 -2.52
N ASP A 33 -2.85 10.99 -2.80
CA ASP A 33 -3.82 10.96 -3.91
C ASP A 33 -3.17 10.62 -5.25
N ASP A 34 -1.93 11.06 -5.45
CA ASP A 34 -1.12 10.96 -6.67
C ASP A 34 -0.02 9.88 -6.62
N ALA A 35 -0.04 9.00 -5.61
CA ALA A 35 0.98 7.97 -5.43
C ALA A 35 1.10 7.04 -6.65
N THR A 36 2.31 6.51 -6.85
CA THR A 36 2.58 5.45 -7.82
C THR A 36 2.97 4.16 -7.12
N TYR A 37 2.48 3.02 -7.61
CA TYR A 37 2.78 1.70 -7.06
C TYR A 37 3.24 0.74 -8.16
N SER A 38 4.35 0.04 -7.91
CA SER A 38 4.94 -0.95 -8.83
C SER A 38 5.19 -2.26 -8.07
N TYR A 39 4.58 -3.35 -8.53
CA TYR A 39 4.86 -4.69 -8.00
C TYR A 39 6.22 -5.21 -8.49
N PHE A 40 6.60 -4.88 -9.72
CA PHE A 40 7.86 -5.29 -10.34
C PHE A 40 8.65 -4.07 -10.83
N PRO A 41 10.00 -4.09 -10.78
CA PRO A 41 10.82 -2.91 -11.08
C PRO A 41 10.70 -2.33 -12.50
N PHE A 42 10.21 -3.11 -13.46
CA PHE A 42 10.17 -2.74 -14.88
C PHE A 42 8.75 -2.62 -15.45
N ASP A 43 7.73 -2.87 -14.64
CA ASP A 43 6.34 -2.75 -15.07
C ASP A 43 5.88 -1.30 -15.03
N GLU A 44 4.89 -0.99 -15.86
CA GLU A 44 4.24 0.32 -15.84
C GLU A 44 3.59 0.54 -14.45
N PRO A 45 3.93 1.61 -13.72
CA PRO A 45 3.37 1.84 -12.40
C PRO A 45 1.88 2.13 -12.46
N ILE A 46 1.16 1.61 -11.48
CA ILE A 46 -0.22 2.00 -11.17
C ILE A 46 -0.18 3.42 -10.60
N ARG A 47 -1.06 4.31 -11.10
CA ARG A 47 -1.06 5.73 -10.73
C ARG A 47 -2.37 6.12 -10.05
N GLY A 48 -2.24 6.77 -8.90
CA GLY A 48 -3.34 7.30 -8.11
C GLY A 48 -3.87 6.33 -7.07
N ARG A 49 -4.22 6.85 -5.88
CA ARG A 49 -4.67 6.05 -4.72
C ARG A 49 -5.78 5.04 -5.06
N LEU A 50 -6.80 5.49 -5.78
CA LEU A 50 -7.95 4.64 -6.12
C LEU A 50 -7.56 3.45 -7.00
N ALA A 51 -6.64 3.65 -7.95
CA ALA A 51 -6.15 2.57 -8.81
C ALA A 51 -5.28 1.58 -8.03
N ILE A 52 -4.48 2.08 -7.07
CA ILE A 52 -3.67 1.23 -6.19
C ILE A 52 -4.56 0.36 -5.31
N VAL A 53 -5.59 0.94 -4.70
CA VAL A 53 -6.56 0.19 -3.88
C VAL A 53 -7.26 -0.89 -4.71
N ALA A 54 -7.72 -0.55 -5.92
CA ALA A 54 -8.34 -1.53 -6.81
C ALA A 54 -7.39 -2.70 -7.11
N SER A 55 -6.12 -2.41 -7.44
CA SER A 55 -5.12 -3.44 -7.73
C SER A 55 -4.85 -4.38 -6.56
N TRP A 56 -4.84 -3.88 -5.31
CA TRP A 56 -4.66 -4.72 -4.12
C TRP A 56 -5.81 -5.71 -3.93
N LEU A 57 -7.01 -5.37 -4.38
CA LEU A 57 -8.20 -6.23 -4.25
C LEU A 57 -8.33 -7.27 -5.36
N GLU A 58 -7.69 -7.06 -6.51
CA GLU A 58 -7.69 -7.99 -7.65
C GLU A 58 -6.81 -9.22 -7.41
N GLY A 59 -5.67 -9.06 -6.73
CA GLY A 59 -4.66 -10.10 -6.52
C GLY A 59 -4.39 -10.37 -5.04
N LYS A 60 -5.40 -10.84 -4.30
CA LYS A 60 -5.22 -11.19 -2.87
C LYS A 60 -4.27 -12.37 -2.73
N ASP A 61 -3.04 -12.08 -2.32
CA ASP A 61 -2.09 -13.10 -1.89
C ASP A 61 -2.54 -13.75 -0.58
N PRO A 62 -2.31 -15.07 -0.41
CA PRO A 62 -2.46 -15.71 0.88
C PRO A 62 -1.52 -15.04 1.89
N ALA A 63 -1.96 -14.93 3.15
CA ALA A 63 -1.11 -14.39 4.22
C ALA A 63 0.23 -15.14 4.26
N GLY A 64 1.34 -14.39 4.23
CA GLY A 64 2.67 -14.97 4.36
C GLY A 64 2.84 -15.68 5.71
N THR A 65 3.32 -16.91 5.69
CA THR A 65 3.62 -17.73 6.89
C THR A 65 4.96 -17.36 7.53
#